data_AF-A0A855K498-F1
#
_entry.id   AF-A0A855K498-F1
#
_cell.length_a   1.000
_cell.length_b   1.000
_cell.length_c   1.000
_cell.angle_alpha   90.00
_cell.angle_beta   90.00
_cell.angle_gamma   90.00
#
_symmetry.space_group_name_H-M   'P 1'
#
loop_
_entity.id
_entity.type
_entity.pdbx_description
1 polymer ?
#
loop_
_entity_poly.entity_id
_entity_poly.type
_entity_poly.pdbx_seq_one_letter_code
_entity_poly.pdbx_strand_id
1 'polypeptide(L)'
;GDLIYRYRMEDGLEGDEGTFTACAFWRVGCLALDGRTGEAKAAFERLISRCNDVGLLAEEIDPASGAQRGNTPQGFSHMALI
;
A
#
# COMPACT_ATOMS: atom_id res chain seq x y z
N GLY A 1 -8.12 7.99 -2.26
CA GLY A 1 -7.20 7.69 -1.14
C GLY A 1 -5.81 7.39 -1.68
N ASP A 2 -4.88 7.09 -0.79
CA ASP A 2 -3.52 6.60 -1.05
C ASP A 2 -3.44 5.08 -1.27
N LEU A 3 -4.42 4.35 -0.73
CA LEU A 3 -4.54 2.90 -0.86
C LEU A 3 -5.12 2.47 -2.22
N ILE A 4 -4.58 1.38 -2.78
CA ILE A 4 -4.87 0.91 -4.15
C ILE A 4 -5.15 -0.59 -4.14
N TYR A 5 -6.29 -0.99 -4.70
CA TYR A 5 -6.59 -2.39 -5.00
C TYR A 5 -5.81 -2.85 -6.24
N ARG A 6 -5.42 -4.13 -6.28
CA ARG A 6 -4.82 -4.72 -7.49
C ARG A 6 -5.83 -4.80 -8.62
N TYR A 7 -7.06 -5.13 -8.30
CA TYR A 7 -8.17 -5.23 -9.23
C TYR A 7 -9.50 -4.93 -8.54
N ARG A 8 -10.56 -4.78 -9.32
CA ARG A 8 -11.93 -4.54 -8.81
C ARG A 8 -12.88 -5.72 -9.08
N MET A 9 -12.30 -6.85 -9.45
CA MET A 9 -13.01 -8.08 -9.78
C MET A 9 -12.65 -9.13 -8.73
N GLU A 10 -13.46 -10.18 -8.63
CA GLU A 10 -13.15 -11.30 -7.76
C GLU A 10 -11.84 -11.97 -8.19
N ASP A 11 -11.01 -12.31 -7.22
CA ASP A 11 -9.73 -13.02 -7.43
C ASP A 11 -9.83 -14.53 -7.37
N GLY A 12 -11.02 -15.03 -7.01
CA GLY A 12 -11.27 -16.46 -6.82
C GLY A 12 -10.69 -17.02 -5.53
N LEU A 13 -10.29 -16.17 -4.58
CA LEU A 13 -9.87 -16.57 -3.23
C LEU A 13 -11.02 -16.36 -2.23
N GLU A 14 -11.01 -17.14 -1.15
CA GLU A 14 -11.96 -16.94 -0.06
C GLU A 14 -11.57 -15.70 0.77
N GLY A 15 -12.51 -14.78 0.94
CA GLY A 15 -12.36 -13.57 1.74
C GLY A 15 -12.57 -12.29 0.94
N ASP A 16 -12.63 -11.16 1.64
CA ASP A 16 -12.65 -9.84 1.01
C ASP A 16 -11.22 -9.38 0.74
N GLU A 17 -10.88 -9.09 -0.52
CA GLU A 17 -9.56 -8.55 -0.89
C GLU A 17 -9.34 -7.18 -0.25
N GLY A 18 -8.16 -6.97 0.34
CA GLY A 18 -7.70 -5.67 0.82
C GLY A 18 -7.02 -4.83 -0.27
N THR A 19 -6.67 -3.59 0.09
CA THR A 19 -5.78 -2.81 -0.76
C THR A 19 -4.34 -3.28 -0.58
N PHE A 20 -3.54 -3.23 -1.65
CA PHE A 20 -2.19 -3.76 -1.63
C PHE A 20 -1.15 -2.67 -1.36
N THR A 21 -0.31 -2.90 -0.34
CA THR A 21 0.72 -1.95 0.09
C THR A 21 1.70 -1.65 -1.04
N ALA A 22 2.16 -2.66 -1.77
CA ALA A 22 3.08 -2.49 -2.91
C ALA A 22 2.46 -1.63 -4.03
N CYS A 23 1.18 -1.84 -4.37
CA CYS A 23 0.48 -1.05 -5.38
C CYS A 23 0.36 0.43 -4.97
N ALA A 24 0.14 0.69 -3.69
CA ALA A 24 0.09 2.05 -3.16
C ALA A 24 1.44 2.77 -3.29
N PHE A 25 2.56 2.11 -2.98
CA PHE A 25 3.90 2.68 -3.17
C PHE A 25 4.28 2.85 -4.64
N TRP A 26 3.94 1.90 -5.52
CA TRP A 26 4.17 2.09 -6.95
C TRP A 26 3.41 3.29 -7.50
N ARG A 27 2.19 3.57 -7.03
CA ARG A 27 1.47 4.80 -7.38
C ARG A 27 2.22 6.06 -6.95
N VAL A 28 2.88 6.06 -5.78
CA VAL A 28 3.76 7.16 -5.37
C VAL A 28 4.89 7.35 -6.37
N GLY A 29 5.55 6.26 -6.79
CA GLY A 29 6.59 6.29 -7.82
C GLY A 29 6.08 6.87 -9.15
N CYS A 30 4.90 6.44 -9.61
CA CYS A 30 4.28 6.99 -10.81
C CYS A 30 4.00 8.50 -10.69
N LEU A 31 3.47 8.96 -9.55
CA LEU A 31 3.24 10.40 -9.33
C LEU A 31 4.54 11.20 -9.33
N ALA A 32 5.61 10.67 -8.73
CA ALA A 32 6.91 11.31 -8.72
C ALA A 32 7.51 11.42 -10.13
N LEU A 33 7.41 10.34 -10.92
CA LEU A 33 7.86 10.31 -12.33
C LEU A 33 7.06 11.25 -13.23
N ASP A 34 5.77 11.44 -12.93
CA ASP A 34 4.87 12.39 -13.61
C ASP A 34 5.09 13.86 -13.19
N GLY A 35 6.11 14.14 -12.34
CA GLY A 35 6.41 15.47 -11.83
C GLY A 35 5.46 15.98 -10.75
N ARG A 36 4.48 15.16 -10.33
CA ARG A 36 3.50 15.47 -9.28
C ARG A 36 4.06 15.20 -7.89
N THR A 37 5.23 15.76 -7.61
CA THR A 37 6.05 15.47 -6.42
C THR A 37 5.36 15.84 -5.10
N GLY A 38 4.56 16.91 -5.07
CA GLY A 38 3.76 17.28 -3.88
C GLY A 38 2.72 16.22 -3.52
N GLU A 39 2.02 15.68 -4.53
CA GLU A 39 1.04 14.60 -4.32
C GLU A 39 1.72 13.28 -3.95
N ALA A 40 2.84 12.98 -4.61
CA ALA A 40 3.66 11.81 -4.31
C ALA A 40 4.12 11.84 -2.84
N LYS A 41 4.69 12.95 -2.39
CA LYS A 41 5.16 13.14 -1.02
C LYS A 41 4.02 12.98 -0.01
N ALA A 42 2.89 13.64 -0.23
CA ALA A 42 1.75 13.53 0.68
C ALA A 42 1.19 12.10 0.76
N ALA A 43 1.17 11.36 -0.36
CA ALA A 43 0.77 9.96 -0.37
C ALA A 43 1.79 9.07 0.34
N PHE A 44 3.09 9.27 0.08
CA PHE A 44 4.18 8.56 0.73
C PHE A 44 4.12 8.70 2.26
N GLU A 45 3.99 9.93 2.76
CA GLU A 45 3.92 10.23 4.21
C GLU A 45 2.74 9.51 4.88
N ARG A 46 1.58 9.44 4.22
CA ARG A 46 0.41 8.70 4.72
C ARG A 46 0.60 7.19 4.68
N LEU A 47 1.39 6.65 3.74
CA LEU A 47 1.65 5.22 3.65
C LEU A 47 2.67 4.78 4.72
N ILE A 48 3.77 5.50 4.89
CA ILE A 48 4.78 5.17 5.90
C ILE A 48 4.25 5.33 7.33
N SER A 49 3.25 6.19 7.56
CA SER A 49 2.62 6.31 8.87
C SER A 49 1.79 5.09 9.27
N ARG A 50 1.60 4.12 8.36
CA ARG A 50 0.87 2.87 8.61
C ARG A 50 1.78 1.72 9.04
N CYS A 51 3.10 1.90 9.00
CA CYS A 51 4.04 0.92 9.55
C CYS A 51 3.70 0.61 11.01
N ASN A 52 3.96 -0.62 11.44
CA ASN A 52 3.84 -0.96 12.86
C ASN A 52 4.97 -0.31 13.68
N ASP A 53 4.98 -0.58 14.99
CA ASP A 53 5.95 -0.05 15.97
C ASP A 53 7.42 -0.37 15.65
N VAL A 54 7.68 -1.40 14.85
CA VAL A 54 9.02 -1.78 14.38
C VAL A 54 9.29 -1.43 12.91
N GLY A 55 8.42 -0.63 12.28
CA GLY A 55 8.62 -0.13 10.92
C GLY A 55 8.22 -1.10 9.80
N LEU A 56 7.50 -2.19 10.12
CA LEU A 56 7.12 -3.23 9.17
C LEU A 56 5.73 -3.03 8.56
N LEU A 57 5.61 -3.47 7.32
CA LEU A 57 4.38 -3.48 6.53
C LEU A 57 3.95 -4.90 6.12
N ALA A 58 2.64 -5.09 6.12
CA ALA A 58 1.93 -6.26 5.64
C ALA A 58 1.64 -6.13 4.14
N GLU A 59 1.21 -7.23 3.56
CA GLU A 59 0.75 -7.31 2.17
C GLU A 59 -0.38 -6.34 1.87
N GLU A 60 -1.37 -6.34 2.76
CA GLU A 60 -2.62 -5.64 2.57
C GLU A 60 -2.91 -4.69 3.72
N ILE A 61 -3.65 -3.63 3.39
CA ILE A 61 -4.21 -2.68 4.34
C ILE A 61 -5.70 -2.61 4.07
N ASP A 62 -6.49 -2.84 5.10
CA ASP A 62 -7.92 -2.67 5.03
C ASP A 62 -8.26 -1.17 4.88
N PRO A 63 -8.94 -0.76 3.80
CA PRO A 63 -9.14 0.66 3.53
C PRO A 63 -10.18 1.33 4.45
N ALA A 64 -11.01 0.56 5.16
CA ALA A 64 -12.02 1.09 6.07
C ALA A 64 -11.46 1.32 7.48
N SER A 65 -10.75 0.33 8.02
CA SER A 65 -10.19 0.32 9.37
C SER A 65 -8.72 0.74 9.44
N GLY A 66 -7.97 0.62 8.34
CA GLY A 66 -6.53 0.80 8.32
C GLY A 66 -5.73 -0.39 8.86
N ALA A 67 -6.40 -1.52 9.20
CA ALA A 67 -5.73 -2.69 9.73
C ALA A 67 -4.79 -3.33 8.70
N GLN A 68 -3.60 -3.73 9.15
CA GLN A 68 -2.66 -4.50 8.35
C GLN A 68 -3.11 -5.98 8.29
N ARG A 69 -3.11 -6.58 7.10
CA ARG A 69 -3.62 -7.95 6.84
C ARG A 69 -2.70 -8.73 5.90
N GLY A 70 -2.84 -10.05 5.93
CA GLY A 70 -2.07 -10.96 5.08
C GLY A 70 -0.65 -11.16 5.57
N ASN A 71 0.25 -11.49 4.62
CA ASN A 71 1.65 -11.80 4.94
C ASN A 71 2.33 -10.60 5.64
N THR A 72 2.98 -10.84 6.78
CA THR A 72 3.68 -9.81 7.57
C THR A 72 4.93 -10.40 8.24
N PRO A 73 6.13 -9.80 8.06
CA PRO A 73 6.43 -8.70 7.15
C PRO A 73 6.43 -9.16 5.69
N GLN A 74 5.90 -8.32 4.80
CA GLN A 74 5.84 -8.65 3.38
C GLN A 74 7.01 -8.03 2.62
N GLY A 75 7.86 -8.87 2.01
CA GLY A 75 9.09 -8.42 1.34
C GLY A 75 8.89 -7.47 0.16
N PHE A 76 7.94 -7.73 -0.74
CA PHE A 76 7.60 -6.84 -1.87
C PHE A 76 7.05 -5.46 -1.47
N SER A 77 6.41 -5.33 -0.31
CA SER A 77 5.87 -4.07 0.21
C SER A 77 7.02 -3.17 0.65
N HIS A 78 8.04 -3.76 1.29
CA HIS A 78 9.27 -3.06 1.62
C HIS A 78 10.14 -2.81 0.37
N MET A 79 10.12 -3.73 -0.61
CA MET A 79 10.78 -3.48 -1.90
C MET A 79 10.15 -2.31 -2.65
N ALA A 80 8.83 -2.18 -2.66
CA ALA A 80 8.13 -1.08 -3.33
C ALA A 80 8.32 0.27 -2.61
N LEU A 81 8.63 0.25 -1.31
CA LEU A 81 8.95 1.44 -0.50
C LEU A 81 10.32 2.04 -0.86
N ILE A 82 11.28 1.22 -1.30
CA ILE A 82 12.68 1.58 -1.59
C ILE A 82 12.84 1.98 -3.06
#